data_AF-A0A6L5GTV1-F1
#
_entry.id   AF-A0A6L5GTV1-F1
#
_cell.length_a   1.000
_cell.length_b   1.000
_cell.length_c   1.000
_cell.angle_alpha   90.00
_cell.angle_beta   90.00
_cell.angle_gamma   90.00
#
_symmetry.space_group_name_H-M   'P 1'
#
loop_
_entity.id
_entity.type
_entity.pdbx_description
1 polymer ?
#
loop_
_entity_poly.entity_id
_entity_poly.type
_entity_poly.pdbx_seq_one_letter_code
_entity_poly.pdbx_strand_id
1 'polypeptide(L)' 'MKITKDMLTGDVVAKYPEAARALMMIGMGCISCPAAAMESIGDASMVHGLDGDQVVEYLNDTLHLNDEADEVAADAQ' A
#
# COMPACT_ATOMS: atom_id res chain seq x y z
N MET A 1 -13.32 -1.19 0.83
CA MET A 1 -12.67 -0.07 1.58
C MET A 1 -11.30 0.14 1.02
N LYS A 2 -11.11 1.29 0.38
CA LYS A 2 -9.85 1.70 -0.24
C LYS A 2 -8.84 2.20 0.79
N ILE A 3 -7.57 1.84 0.62
CA ILE A 3 -6.42 2.41 1.35
C ILE A 3 -6.15 3.82 0.83
N THR A 4 -5.88 4.76 1.72
CA THR A 4 -5.48 6.13 1.37
C THR A 4 -4.12 6.46 1.97
N LYS A 5 -3.42 7.47 1.42
CA LYS A 5 -2.04 7.79 1.83
C LYS A 5 -1.93 8.33 3.25
N ASP A 6 -3.04 8.84 3.79
CA ASP A 6 -3.11 9.35 5.15
C ASP A 6 -3.24 8.24 6.21
N MET A 7 -3.46 6.99 5.79
CA MET A 7 -3.53 5.85 6.70
C MET A 7 -2.14 5.51 7.24
N LEU A 8 -2.10 5.10 8.51
CA LEU A 8 -0.86 4.62 9.13
C LEU A 8 -0.45 3.29 8.51
N THR A 9 0.84 3.17 8.22
CA THR A 9 1.36 1.99 7.55
C THR A 9 1.23 0.73 8.42
N GLY A 10 1.36 0.89 9.75
CA GLY A 10 1.13 -0.18 10.71
C GLY A 10 -0.31 -0.68 10.72
N ASP A 11 -1.28 0.24 10.66
CA ASP A 11 -2.71 -0.12 10.64
C ASP A 11 -3.09 -0.84 9.34
N VAL A 12 -2.55 -0.38 8.21
CA VAL A 12 -2.77 -1.02 6.91
C VAL A 12 -2.17 -2.42 6.88
N VAL A 13 -0.94 -2.62 7.36
CA VAL A 13 -0.30 -3.95 7.42
C VAL A 13 -1.01 -4.87 8.42
N ALA A 14 -1.48 -4.36 9.56
CA ALA A 14 -2.23 -5.15 10.53
C ALA A 14 -3.58 -5.63 9.96
N LYS A 15 -4.23 -4.79 9.15
CA LYS A 15 -5.51 -5.12 8.50
C LYS A 15 -5.34 -5.99 7.26
N TYR A 16 -4.28 -5.76 6.50
CA TYR A 16 -3.95 -6.44 5.24
C TYR A 16 -2.50 -6.94 5.31
N PRO A 17 -2.24 -8.12 5.90
CA PRO A 17 -0.87 -8.66 6.05
C PRO A 17 -0.10 -8.76 4.72
N GLU A 18 -0.81 -8.95 3.61
CA GLU A 18 -0.28 -8.98 2.24
C GLU A 18 0.30 -7.63 1.79
N ALA A 19 -0.18 -6.51 2.36
CA ALA A 19 0.32 -5.17 2.08
C ALA A 19 1.80 -5.03 2.44
N ALA A 20 2.27 -5.73 3.47
CA ALA A 20 3.69 -5.73 3.84
C ALA A 20 4.56 -6.24 2.69
N ARG A 21 4.16 -7.34 2.06
CA ARG A 21 4.90 -7.91 0.93
C ARG A 21 4.84 -6.98 -0.29
N ALA A 22 3.68 -6.39 -0.57
CA ALA A 22 3.52 -5.43 -1.66
C ALA A 22 4.43 -4.20 -1.48
N LEU A 23 4.44 -3.60 -0.28
CA LEU A 23 5.31 -2.48 0.07
C LEU A 23 6.80 -2.83 -0.08
N MET A 24 7.22 -4.03 0.34
CA MET A 24 8.60 -4.49 0.17
C MET A 24 9.02 -4.57 -1.31
N MET A 25 8.11 -4.97 -2.22
CA MET A 25 8.39 -5.09 -3.66
C MET A 25 8.70 -3.76 -4.32
N ILE A 26 8.19 -2.65 -3.77
CA ILE A 26 8.38 -1.29 -4.31
C ILE A 26 9.44 -0.48 -3.54
N GLY A 27 10.27 -1.15 -2.73
CA GLY A 27 11.39 -0.50 -2.03
C GLY A 27 11.06 0.04 -0.64
N MET A 28 9.86 -0.23 -0.10
CA MET A 28 9.50 0.08 1.28
C MET A 28 9.85 -1.08 2.23
N GLY A 29 11.06 -1.63 2.09
CA GLY A 29 11.51 -2.79 2.87
C GLY A 29 11.58 -2.55 4.38
N CYS A 30 11.70 -1.29 4.80
CA CYS A 30 11.78 -0.87 6.19
C CYS A 30 10.44 -0.93 6.96
N ILE A 31 9.35 -1.39 6.32
CA ILE A 31 8.00 -1.33 6.90
C ILE A 31 7.82 -2.15 8.18
N SER A 32 8.69 -3.13 8.42
CA SER A 32 8.72 -3.91 9.66
C SER A 32 9.40 -3.17 10.83
N CYS A 33 9.98 -1.99 10.60
CA CYS A 33 10.56 -1.18 11.66
C CYS A 33 9.43 -0.55 12.51
N PRO A 34 9.52 -0.56 13.85
CA PRO A 34 8.51 0.07 14.72
C PRO A 34 8.25 1.54 14.39
N ALA A 35 9.24 2.26 13.86
CA ALA A 35 9.07 3.65 13.44
C ALA A 35 8.14 3.80 12.23
N ALA A 36 8.30 2.96 11.20
CA ALA A 36 7.51 2.99 9.98
C ALA A 36 6.02 2.67 10.23
N ALA A 37 5.73 1.88 11.28
CA ALA A 37 4.36 1.58 11.67
C ALA A 37 3.58 2.81 12.15
N MET A 38 4.27 3.85 12.63
CA MET A 38 3.67 5.09 13.15
C MET A 38 3.60 6.22 12.12
N GLU A 39 4.13 6.00 10.91
CA GLU A 39 4.10 6.97 9.82
C GLU A 39 2.90 6.69 8.91
N SER A 40 2.37 7.76 8.30
CA SER A 40 1.42 7.62 7.20
C SER A 40 2.11 7.00 5.98
N ILE A 41 1.36 6.31 5.12
CA ILE A 41 1.91 5.76 3.87
C ILE A 41 2.54 6.90 3.03
N GLY A 42 1.91 8.07 2.99
CA GLY A 42 2.43 9.23 2.28
C GLY A 42 3.79 9.70 2.81
N ASP A 43 3.92 9.86 4.13
CA ASP A 43 5.18 10.31 4.75
C ASP A 43 6.29 9.28 4.58
N ALA A 44 5.98 8.00 4.80
CA ALA A 44 6.92 6.90 4.58
C ALA A 44 7.39 6.85 3.11
N SER A 45 6.47 7.07 2.16
CA SER A 45 6.79 7.11 0.72
C SER A 45 7.75 8.24 0.39
N MET A 46 7.56 9.44 0.97
CA MET A 46 8.44 10.60 0.74
C MET A 46 9.87 10.36 1.22
N VAL A 47 10.06 9.70 2.37
CA VAL A 47 11.40 9.34 2.90
C VAL A 47 12.17 8.44 1.92
N HIS A 48 11.44 7.64 1.15
CA HIS A 48 11.98 6.71 0.16
C HIS A 48 11.97 7.26 -1.28
N GLY A 49 11.57 8.52 -1.47
CA GLY A 49 11.50 9.16 -2.80
C GLY A 49 10.40 8.61 -3.71
N LEU A 50 9.34 8.04 -3.11
CA LEU A 50 8.16 7.52 -3.80
C LEU A 50 7.00 8.50 -3.71
N ASP A 51 6.12 8.47 -4.72
CA ASP A 51 4.86 9.20 -4.69
C ASP A 51 3.81 8.39 -3.89
N GLY A 52 3.35 8.96 -2.77
CA GLY A 52 2.35 8.32 -1.91
C GLY A 52 1.04 7.99 -2.62
N ASP A 53 0.64 8.76 -3.65
CA ASP A 53 -0.57 8.47 -4.42
C ASP A 53 -0.37 7.20 -5.29
N GLN A 54 0.80 7.05 -5.91
CA GLN A 54 1.15 5.85 -6.68
C GLN A 54 1.30 4.61 -5.78
N VAL A 55 1.83 4.79 -4.57
CA VAL A 55 1.95 3.69 -3.60
C VAL A 55 0.59 3.15 -3.19
N VAL A 56 -0.37 4.02 -2.87
CA VAL A 56 -1.70 3.55 -2.47
C VAL A 56 -2.52 3.03 -3.64
N GLU A 57 -2.34 3.55 -4.85
CA GLU A 57 -2.89 2.96 -6.07
C GLU A 57 -2.41 1.51 -6.23
N TYR A 58 -1.08 1.31 -6.22
CA TYR A 58 -0.48 -0.02 -6.30
C TYR A 58 -0.97 -0.98 -5.21
N LEU A 59 -1.11 -0.49 -3.96
CA LEU A 59 -1.65 -1.30 -2.86
C LEU A 59 -3.09 -1.70 -3.07
N ASN A 60 -3.94 -0.76 -3.48
CA ASN A 60 -5.36 -1.04 -3.72
C ASN A 60 -5.55 -2.02 -4.88
N ASP A 61 -4.73 -1.90 -5.94
CA ASP A 61 -4.75 -2.83 -7.07
C ASP A 61 -4.28 -4.22 -6.65
N THR A 62 -3.14 -4.30 -5.95
CA THR A 62 -2.52 -5.57 -5.51
C THR A 62 -3.41 -6.33 -4.52
N LEU A 63 -4.16 -5.60 -3.69
CA LEU A 63 -5.04 -6.17 -2.68
C LEU A 63 -6.50 -6.28 -3.16
N HIS A 64 -6.78 -5.91 -4.41
CA HIS A 64 -8.12 -5.92 -5.00
C HIS A 64 -9.15 -5.13 -4.16
N LEU A 65 -8.76 -3.95 -3.68
CA LEU A 65 -9.56 -3.07 -2.81
C LEU A 65 -10.25 -1.92 -3.54
N ASN A 66 -10.07 -1.83 -4.86
CA ASN A 66 -10.93 -0.99 -5.69
C ASN A 66 -12.30 -1.68 -5.74
N ASP A 67 -13.30 -1.04 -5.13
CA ASP A 67 -14.64 -1.61 -5.02
C ASP A 67 -15.16 -2.08 -6.40
N GLU A 68 -15.97 -3.14 -6.42
CA GLU A 68 -16.61 -3.72 -7.60
C GLU A 68 -17.50 -2.71 -8.36
N ALA A 69 -16.87 -1.84 -9.13
CA ALA A 69 -17.48 -0.98 -10.12
C ALA A 69 -16.72 -0.99 -11.47
N ASP A 70 -15.57 -1.66 -11.54
CA ASP A 70 -14.82 -1.89 -12.79
C ASP A 70 -14.35 -3.35 -12.86
N GLU A 71 -15.27 -4.30 -13.00
CA GLU A 71 -14.93 -5.52 -13.73
C GLU A 71 -14.79 -5.14 -15.21
N VAL A 72 -13.56 -5.15 -15.74
CA VAL A 72 -13.15 -5.83 -16.97
C VAL A 72 -11.64 -5.60 -17.19
N ALA A 73 -10.94 -6.71 -17.47
CA ALA A 73 -9.54 -6.89 -17.90
C ALA A 73 -8.53 -7.06 -16.75
N ALA A 74 -7.82 -8.18 -16.61
CA ALA A 74 -7.71 -9.34 -17.47
C ALA A 74 -7.16 -10.52 -16.65
N ASP A 75 -7.98 -11.56 -16.51
CA ASP A 75 -7.46 -12.92 -16.67
C ASP A 75 -7.24 -13.10 -18.18
N ALA A 76 -6.00 -12.95 -18.62
CA ALA A 76 -5.58 -13.37 -19.95
C ALA A 76 -4.08 -13.68 -19.95
N GLN A 77 -3.82 -14.98 -19.92
CA GLN A 77 -2.63 -15.75 -20.33
C GLN A 77 -1.69 -16.25 -19.24
#